data_AF-A0AAU4JQQ9-F1
#
_entry.id   AF-A0AAU4JQQ9-F1
#
_cell.length_a   1.000
_cell.length_b   1.000
_cell.length_c   1.000
_cell.angle_alpha   90.00
_cell.angle_beta   90.00
_cell.angle_gamma   90.00
#
_symmetry.space_group_name_H-M   'P 1'
#
loop_
_entity.id
_entity.type
_entity.pdbx_description
1 polymer ?
#
loop_
_entity_poly.entity_id
_entity_poly.type
_entity_poly.pdbx_seq_one_letter_code
_entity_poly.pdbx_strand_id
1 'polypeptide(L)'
;MANSDPQPRRGDQGAPPFAGRNVELERQNPDLLVPPTTDSRLVPNLKFSFSQAHTRVEKGGWTREVTSRDLPIASQLSGVQFGLEPGAYREIHWHQQSEWAYMLSGSCRISAVDHEGRNFIEDVKAGDLWFFPQGVPHNIQALEDGAQFLLVFDDGAFSENNTFLLSDFFAHTPRHVLAKNFGWTLEQMENLPEREKYIFQGDVPPPLQQDRVVSPTGDIPRSFKHRMLAQTPQRFRGGTVRITDSTNFAASVTTAAALVEVEPGGMRELHWHPTTDEWQYYISGTGRMGVFASQAAARTFDFQAGDVGYVPFAYGHYIENTGDEPLVFLEMFRHPRFEDISVMQWMANTPHEVIADTINVQKSIVDGLPNTKQVVI
;
A
#
# COMPACT_ATOMS: atom_id res chain seq x y z
N MET A 1 17.39 -14.96 -20.68
CA MET A 1 17.67 -14.69 -22.12
C MET A 1 17.40 -13.22 -22.42
N ALA A 2 18.19 -12.29 -21.87
CA ALA A 2 17.86 -10.86 -21.89
C ALA A 2 18.93 -10.07 -22.65
N ASN A 3 18.76 -9.95 -23.97
CA ASN A 3 19.50 -8.97 -24.78
C ASN A 3 18.84 -8.67 -26.15
N SER A 4 17.61 -9.13 -26.39
CA SER A 4 16.88 -8.81 -27.61
C SER A 4 16.15 -7.49 -27.46
N ASP A 5 16.29 -6.64 -28.47
CA ASP A 5 15.57 -5.39 -28.59
C ASP A 5 14.05 -5.65 -28.73
N PRO A 6 13.20 -5.32 -27.72
CA PRO A 6 11.80 -5.71 -27.71
C PRO A 6 11.04 -5.07 -28.88
N GLN A 7 10.09 -5.79 -29.47
CA GLN A 7 9.35 -5.36 -30.66
C GLN A 7 7.85 -5.45 -30.38
N PRO A 8 7.03 -4.48 -30.82
CA PRO A 8 5.57 -4.54 -30.73
C PRO A 8 5.01 -5.46 -31.83
N ARG A 9 5.37 -6.75 -31.77
CA ARG A 9 5.01 -7.76 -32.77
C ARG A 9 4.58 -9.07 -32.12
N ARG A 10 3.55 -9.68 -32.71
CA ARG A 10 3.09 -11.04 -32.38
C ARG A 10 2.75 -11.75 -33.69
N GLY A 11 3.57 -12.73 -34.07
CA GLY A 11 3.41 -13.41 -35.35
C GLY A 11 3.46 -12.43 -36.52
N ASP A 12 2.42 -12.42 -37.34
CA ASP A 12 2.22 -11.53 -38.49
C ASP A 12 1.64 -10.15 -38.12
N GLN A 13 1.27 -9.93 -36.85
CA GLN A 13 0.71 -8.67 -36.36
C GLN A 13 1.79 -7.71 -35.87
N GLY A 14 1.50 -6.41 -36.01
CA GLY A 14 2.37 -5.32 -35.54
C GLY A 14 3.27 -4.70 -36.60
N ALA A 15 4.10 -3.77 -36.18
CA ALA A 15 4.98 -2.98 -37.05
C ALA A 15 6.35 -2.80 -36.38
N PRO A 16 7.40 -2.35 -37.10
CA PRO A 16 8.64 -1.95 -36.45
C PRO A 16 8.38 -0.80 -35.47
N PRO A 17 9.11 -0.73 -34.34
CA PRO A 17 8.92 0.31 -33.34
C PRO A 17 9.42 1.68 -33.85
N PHE A 18 8.98 2.75 -33.21
CA PHE A 18 9.48 4.10 -33.49
C PHE A 18 10.96 4.24 -33.10
N ALA A 19 11.69 5.11 -33.81
CA ALA A 19 13.10 5.35 -33.55
C ALA A 19 13.37 6.03 -32.19
N GLY A 20 12.47 6.90 -31.71
CA GLY A 20 12.64 7.69 -30.48
C GLY A 20 11.96 7.09 -29.24
N ARG A 21 11.95 5.76 -29.10
CA ARG A 21 11.26 5.08 -27.99
C ARG A 21 12.14 4.93 -26.75
N ASN A 22 11.50 4.63 -25.62
CA ASN A 22 12.16 4.27 -24.37
C ASN A 22 12.20 2.74 -24.26
N VAL A 23 13.33 2.14 -24.67
CA VAL A 23 13.47 0.69 -24.74
C VAL A 23 13.46 0.06 -23.34
N GLU A 24 14.02 0.75 -22.34
CA GLU A 24 14.06 0.28 -20.96
C GLU A 24 12.64 0.15 -20.37
N LEU A 25 11.76 1.11 -20.62
CA LEU A 25 10.35 1.00 -20.21
C LEU A 25 9.61 -0.10 -20.97
N GLU A 26 9.87 -0.27 -22.26
CA GLU A 26 9.25 -1.35 -23.04
C GLU A 26 9.69 -2.75 -22.55
N ARG A 27 10.93 -2.89 -22.06
CA ARG A 27 11.39 -4.14 -21.41
C ARG A 27 10.68 -4.41 -20.08
N GLN A 28 10.30 -3.37 -19.35
CA GLN A 28 9.55 -3.48 -18.09
C GLN A 28 8.05 -3.73 -18.31
N ASN A 29 7.55 -3.48 -19.52
CA ASN A 29 6.13 -3.62 -19.83
C ASN A 29 5.89 -4.50 -21.08
N PRO A 30 6.36 -5.77 -21.06
CA PRO A 30 6.22 -6.66 -22.21
C PRO A 30 4.76 -6.93 -22.58
N ASP A 31 3.85 -7.05 -21.61
CA ASP A 31 2.42 -7.28 -21.83
C ASP A 31 1.65 -5.98 -22.13
N LEU A 32 2.25 -4.79 -22.02
CA LEU A 32 1.71 -3.57 -22.66
C LEU A 32 2.25 -3.38 -24.09
N LEU A 33 3.51 -3.73 -24.34
CA LEU A 33 4.12 -3.64 -25.67
C LEU A 33 3.51 -4.64 -26.65
N VAL A 34 3.29 -5.88 -26.18
CA VAL A 34 2.65 -6.97 -26.92
C VAL A 34 1.54 -7.58 -26.05
N PRO A 35 0.35 -6.95 -25.97
CA PRO A 35 -0.71 -7.39 -25.07
C PRO A 35 -1.27 -8.76 -25.40
N PRO A 36 -1.82 -9.51 -24.44
CA PRO A 36 -2.54 -10.75 -24.72
C PRO A 36 -3.62 -10.57 -25.80
N THR A 37 -3.88 -11.59 -26.60
CA THR A 37 -4.91 -11.53 -27.67
C THR A 37 -6.33 -11.34 -27.14
N THR A 38 -6.52 -11.55 -25.84
CA THR A 38 -7.79 -11.39 -25.11
C THR A 38 -8.00 -9.97 -24.58
N ASP A 39 -6.99 -9.09 -24.62
CA ASP A 39 -7.14 -7.69 -24.26
C ASP A 39 -8.01 -6.97 -25.29
N SER A 40 -8.92 -6.12 -24.81
CA SER A 40 -9.86 -5.41 -25.68
C SER A 40 -10.48 -4.19 -25.02
N ARG A 41 -10.93 -3.27 -25.89
CA ARG A 41 -11.61 -2.01 -25.52
C ARG A 41 -10.77 -1.12 -24.59
N LEU A 42 -11.41 -0.09 -24.06
CA LEU A 42 -10.78 0.91 -23.22
C LEU A 42 -10.88 0.50 -21.75
N VAL A 43 -9.72 0.43 -21.11
CA VAL A 43 -9.56 0.33 -19.65
C VAL A 43 -8.70 1.53 -19.24
N PRO A 44 -9.01 2.25 -18.15
CA PRO A 44 -8.14 3.32 -17.65
C PRO A 44 -6.75 2.77 -17.31
N ASN A 45 -5.77 3.66 -17.16
CA ASN A 45 -4.48 3.25 -16.62
C ASN A 45 -4.66 2.76 -15.18
N LEU A 46 -4.10 1.59 -14.86
CA LEU A 46 -4.19 0.96 -13.54
C LEU A 46 -2.82 0.83 -12.87
N LYS A 47 -1.77 1.43 -13.44
CA LYS A 47 -0.38 1.32 -12.99
C LYS A 47 0.26 2.70 -12.86
N PHE A 48 0.99 2.92 -11.78
CA PHE A 48 1.92 4.04 -11.68
C PHE A 48 3.16 3.64 -10.87
N SER A 49 4.35 4.13 -11.22
CA SER A 49 5.56 3.81 -10.47
C SER A 49 5.93 4.94 -9.51
N PHE A 50 6.22 4.63 -8.24
CA PHE A 50 6.77 5.64 -7.31
C PHE A 50 8.07 6.27 -7.85
N SER A 51 8.82 5.57 -8.70
CA SER A 51 10.01 6.10 -9.35
C SER A 51 9.74 7.23 -10.36
N GLN A 52 8.47 7.44 -10.74
CA GLN A 52 8.03 8.54 -11.59
C GLN A 52 7.42 9.71 -10.78
N ALA A 53 7.23 9.54 -9.48
CA ALA A 53 6.71 10.57 -8.60
C ALA A 53 7.78 11.61 -8.22
N HIS A 54 7.36 12.86 -7.98
CA HIS A 54 8.23 13.89 -7.42
C HIS A 54 8.71 13.47 -6.02
N THR A 55 10.02 13.57 -5.78
CA THR A 55 10.62 13.27 -4.47
C THR A 55 10.97 14.56 -3.76
N ARG A 56 10.31 14.81 -2.62
CA ARG A 56 10.66 15.87 -1.68
C ARG A 56 11.83 15.38 -0.82
N VAL A 57 12.96 16.07 -0.90
CA VAL A 57 14.19 15.72 -0.17
C VAL A 57 14.42 16.73 0.94
N GLU A 58 14.69 16.22 2.14
CA GLU A 58 14.83 17.01 3.37
C GLU A 58 16.07 16.59 4.14
N LYS A 59 16.49 17.41 5.10
CA LYS A 59 17.60 17.03 5.99
C LYS A 59 17.14 15.92 6.94
N GLY A 60 17.58 14.69 6.68
CA GLY A 60 17.24 13.50 7.47
C GLY A 60 16.33 12.53 6.74
N GLY A 61 15.94 12.80 5.49
CA GLY A 61 15.14 11.84 4.72
C GLY A 61 14.54 12.39 3.44
N TRP A 62 13.58 11.63 2.91
CA TRP A 62 12.82 11.98 1.72
C TRP A 62 11.41 11.40 1.79
N THR A 63 10.50 12.00 1.01
CA THR A 63 9.16 11.48 0.78
C THR A 63 8.78 11.59 -0.69
N ARG A 64 7.89 10.72 -1.16
CA ARG A 64 7.22 10.82 -2.47
C ARG A 64 5.85 10.15 -2.41
N GLU A 65 4.91 10.67 -3.16
CA GLU A 65 3.50 10.25 -3.12
C GLU A 65 3.00 9.77 -4.48
N VAL A 66 2.08 8.81 -4.47
CA VAL A 66 1.26 8.42 -5.61
C VAL A 66 -0.19 8.59 -5.19
N THR A 67 -0.86 9.53 -5.84
CA THR A 67 -2.21 9.97 -5.51
C THR A 67 -3.12 9.89 -6.73
N SER A 68 -4.38 10.29 -6.60
CA SER A 68 -5.28 10.50 -7.76
C SER A 68 -4.75 11.53 -8.77
N ARG A 69 -3.74 12.35 -8.44
CA ARG A 69 -3.08 13.22 -9.43
C ARG A 69 -2.22 12.44 -10.42
N ASP A 70 -1.65 11.34 -9.96
CA ASP A 70 -0.71 10.49 -10.69
C ASP A 70 -1.43 9.27 -11.32
N LEU A 71 -2.34 8.67 -10.55
CA LEU A 71 -3.18 7.56 -10.95
C LEU A 71 -4.66 7.90 -10.70
N PRO A 72 -5.34 8.63 -11.61
CA PRO A 72 -6.68 9.19 -11.37
C PRO A 72 -7.79 8.20 -11.04
N ILE A 73 -7.62 6.93 -11.38
CA ILE A 73 -8.58 5.88 -11.02
C ILE A 73 -8.53 5.57 -9.51
N ALA A 74 -7.40 5.80 -8.85
CA ALA A 74 -7.17 5.57 -7.43
C ALA A 74 -7.76 6.68 -6.57
N SER A 75 -9.09 6.72 -6.49
CA SER A 75 -9.84 7.74 -5.76
C SER A 75 -10.05 7.43 -4.27
N GLN A 76 -9.99 6.15 -3.88
CA GLN A 76 -10.27 5.73 -2.49
C GLN A 76 -9.05 5.74 -1.60
N LEU A 77 -7.87 5.41 -2.15
CA LEU A 77 -6.62 5.28 -1.41
C LEU A 77 -5.50 6.00 -2.16
N SER A 78 -4.56 6.55 -1.40
CA SER A 78 -3.29 7.10 -1.91
C SER A 78 -2.12 6.52 -1.12
N GLY A 79 -0.94 6.46 -1.73
CA GLY A 79 0.26 5.91 -1.11
C GLY A 79 1.39 6.93 -1.00
N VAL A 80 2.14 6.89 0.09
CA VAL A 80 3.32 7.74 0.30
C VAL A 80 4.48 6.88 0.78
N GLN A 81 5.64 7.02 0.14
CA GLN A 81 6.88 6.38 0.57
C GLN A 81 7.75 7.35 1.31
N PHE A 82 8.31 6.90 2.42
CA PHE A 82 9.32 7.63 3.17
C PHE A 82 10.62 6.85 3.24
N GLY A 83 11.72 7.60 3.27
CA GLY A 83 13.00 7.13 3.79
C GLY A 83 13.52 8.11 4.83
N LEU A 84 13.82 7.62 6.03
CA LEU A 84 14.38 8.38 7.14
C LEU A 84 15.76 7.86 7.50
N GLU A 85 16.71 8.78 7.65
CA GLU A 85 18.05 8.52 8.20
C GLU A 85 17.96 8.13 9.68
N PRO A 86 18.96 7.43 10.23
CA PRO A 86 18.96 7.07 11.66
C PRO A 86 18.72 8.28 12.57
N GLY A 87 17.77 8.15 13.50
CA GLY A 87 17.38 9.22 14.44
C GLY A 87 16.57 10.38 13.84
N ALA A 88 16.31 10.40 12.53
CA ALA A 88 15.52 11.45 11.91
C ALA A 88 14.04 11.34 12.30
N TYR A 89 13.39 12.49 12.45
CA TYR A 89 11.97 12.62 12.74
C TYR A 89 11.17 12.89 11.48
N ARG A 90 10.04 12.20 11.32
CA ARG A 90 8.83 12.81 10.77
C ARG A 90 8.19 13.62 11.89
N GLU A 91 8.06 14.93 11.69
CA GLU A 91 7.54 15.87 12.68
C GLU A 91 6.20 15.40 13.27
N ILE A 92 5.93 15.73 14.52
CA ILE A 92 4.61 15.54 15.13
C ILE A 92 3.53 16.31 14.37
N HIS A 93 2.51 15.59 13.93
CA HIS A 93 1.47 16.10 13.05
C HIS A 93 0.16 15.33 13.19
N TRP A 94 -0.88 15.80 12.52
CA TRP A 94 -2.12 15.06 12.28
C TRP A 94 -2.66 15.35 10.88
N HIS A 95 -3.68 14.61 10.46
CA HIS A 95 -4.37 14.81 9.19
C HIS A 95 -5.82 14.33 9.29
N GLN A 96 -6.65 14.67 8.29
CA GLN A 96 -8.07 14.33 8.25
C GLN A 96 -8.31 12.84 7.96
N GLN A 97 -7.38 12.22 7.25
CA GLN A 97 -7.41 10.82 6.84
C GLN A 97 -6.97 9.90 7.97
N SER A 98 -7.34 8.62 7.91
CA SER A 98 -6.66 7.57 8.66
C SER A 98 -5.39 7.20 7.91
N GLU A 99 -4.35 6.83 8.64
CA GLU A 99 -3.09 6.36 8.08
C GLU A 99 -2.91 4.88 8.41
N TRP A 100 -2.68 4.06 7.40
CA TRP A 100 -2.21 2.68 7.55
C TRP A 100 -0.80 2.59 7.00
N ALA A 101 0.09 1.82 7.64
CA ALA A 101 1.45 1.69 7.15
C ALA A 101 2.00 0.28 7.17
N TYR A 102 2.97 0.05 6.28
CA TYR A 102 3.81 -1.14 6.23
C TYR A 102 5.27 -0.74 6.29
N MET A 103 6.01 -1.27 7.27
CA MET A 103 7.46 -1.05 7.37
C MET A 103 8.19 -1.91 6.33
N LEU A 104 8.79 -1.28 5.32
CA LEU A 104 9.48 -1.97 4.23
C LEU A 104 10.88 -2.45 4.65
N SER A 105 11.64 -1.56 5.30
CA SER A 105 12.97 -1.89 5.85
C SER A 105 13.33 -0.99 7.03
N GLY A 106 14.28 -1.45 7.84
CA GLY A 106 14.73 -0.73 9.03
C GLY A 106 13.72 -0.80 10.18
N SER A 107 13.78 0.20 11.05
CA SER A 107 12.90 0.34 12.20
C SER A 107 12.70 1.79 12.66
N CYS A 108 11.57 2.06 13.28
CA CYS A 108 11.23 3.38 13.82
C CYS A 108 10.49 3.26 15.14
N ARG A 109 10.53 4.32 15.95
CA ARG A 109 9.60 4.55 17.05
C ARG A 109 8.43 5.37 16.54
N ILE A 110 7.22 4.93 16.86
CA ILE A 110 6.00 5.69 16.65
C ILE A 110 5.38 6.08 17.99
N SER A 111 4.76 7.25 18.03
CA SER A 111 3.96 7.66 19.19
C SER A 111 2.71 8.41 18.78
N ALA A 112 1.66 8.31 19.58
CA ALA A 112 0.37 8.95 19.35
C ALA A 112 -0.33 9.30 20.66
N VAL A 113 -1.26 10.24 20.62
CA VAL A 113 -2.15 10.59 21.74
C VAL A 113 -3.59 10.69 21.24
N ASP A 114 -4.51 9.97 21.87
CA ASP A 114 -5.92 10.00 21.48
C ASP A 114 -6.72 11.15 22.14
N HIS A 115 -8.00 11.27 21.75
CA HIS A 115 -8.91 12.30 22.26
C HIS A 115 -9.23 12.20 23.76
N GLU A 116 -8.94 11.07 24.42
CA GLU A 116 -9.06 10.90 25.88
C GLU A 116 -7.73 11.20 26.59
N GLY A 117 -6.70 11.66 25.85
CA GLY A 117 -5.37 11.97 26.38
C GLY A 117 -4.53 10.74 26.67
N ARG A 118 -4.95 9.56 26.23
CA ARG A 118 -4.19 8.31 26.41
C ARG A 118 -3.06 8.29 25.39
N ASN A 119 -1.88 7.84 25.82
CA ASN A 119 -0.73 7.79 24.93
C ASN A 119 -0.45 6.37 24.43
N PHE A 120 0.35 6.34 23.36
CA PHE A 120 0.85 5.14 22.74
C PHE A 120 2.28 5.40 22.27
N ILE A 121 3.17 4.45 22.52
CA ILE A 121 4.56 4.50 22.07
C ILE A 121 5.08 3.08 21.84
N GLU A 122 5.55 2.79 20.64
CA GLU A 122 6.02 1.47 20.25
C GLU A 122 7.13 1.56 19.19
N ASP A 123 8.06 0.60 19.21
CA ASP A 123 9.06 0.43 18.14
C ASP A 123 8.52 -0.52 17.07
N VAL A 124 8.49 -0.10 15.80
CA VAL A 124 8.04 -0.86 14.63
C VAL A 124 9.25 -1.24 13.79
N LYS A 125 9.28 -2.46 13.25
CA LYS A 125 10.37 -2.96 12.40
C LYS A 125 9.84 -3.53 11.08
N ALA A 126 10.72 -3.80 10.12
CA ALA A 126 10.36 -4.39 8.83
C ALA A 126 9.32 -5.52 8.95
N GLY A 127 8.21 -5.38 8.21
CA GLY A 127 7.06 -6.31 8.20
C GLY A 127 6.02 -6.10 9.31
N ASP A 128 6.24 -5.17 10.24
CA ASP A 128 5.20 -4.68 11.13
C ASP A 128 4.37 -3.57 10.45
N LEU A 129 3.19 -3.32 11.02
CA LEU A 129 2.24 -2.29 10.58
C LEU A 129 1.98 -1.28 11.69
N TRP A 130 1.48 -0.12 11.28
CA TRP A 130 0.68 0.71 12.18
C TRP A 130 -0.60 1.21 11.53
N PHE A 131 -1.51 1.69 12.38
CA PHE A 131 -2.72 2.37 11.98
C PHE A 131 -3.01 3.53 12.93
N PHE A 132 -3.09 4.75 12.39
CA PHE A 132 -3.53 5.93 13.12
C PHE A 132 -4.95 6.32 12.68
N PRO A 133 -5.92 6.38 13.61
CA PRO A 133 -7.26 6.88 13.30
C PRO A 133 -7.24 8.35 12.84
N GLN A 134 -8.27 8.74 12.09
CA GLN A 134 -8.48 10.10 11.61
C GLN A 134 -8.30 11.13 12.73
N GLY A 135 -7.47 12.15 12.49
CA GLY A 135 -7.24 13.26 13.41
C GLY A 135 -6.41 12.95 14.66
N VAL A 136 -5.92 11.71 14.84
CA VAL A 136 -5.06 11.36 15.98
C VAL A 136 -3.63 11.86 15.70
N PRO A 137 -3.08 12.78 16.52
CA PRO A 137 -1.73 13.27 16.32
C PRO A 137 -0.70 12.19 16.64
N HIS A 138 0.36 12.15 15.84
CA HIS A 138 1.42 11.16 15.94
C HIS A 138 2.75 11.71 15.42
N ASN A 139 3.84 10.98 15.68
CA ASN A 139 5.15 11.20 15.07
C ASN A 139 5.85 9.87 14.81
N ILE A 140 6.89 9.93 13.98
CA ILE A 140 7.74 8.80 13.62
C ILE A 140 9.19 9.23 13.78
N GLN A 141 10.01 8.42 14.44
CA GLN A 141 11.43 8.65 14.58
C GLN A 141 12.20 7.38 14.21
N ALA A 142 13.08 7.46 13.22
CA ALA A 142 13.89 6.30 12.84
C ALA A 142 14.84 5.88 13.97
N LEU A 143 15.05 4.57 14.11
CA LEU A 143 16.03 3.99 15.04
C LEU A 143 17.43 3.94 14.39
N GLU A 144 18.34 3.12 14.91
CA GLU A 144 19.73 3.04 14.46
C GLU A 144 19.93 2.59 13.00
N ASP A 145 18.97 1.84 12.45
CA ASP A 145 19.04 1.26 11.11
C ASP A 145 18.34 2.13 10.03
N GLY A 146 17.86 3.31 10.41
CA GLY A 146 17.00 4.13 9.54
C GLY A 146 15.63 3.47 9.36
N ALA A 147 14.76 4.09 8.56
CA ALA A 147 13.44 3.53 8.29
C ALA A 147 12.98 3.82 6.86
N GLN A 148 12.47 2.80 6.17
CA GLN A 148 11.72 2.97 4.93
C GLN A 148 10.37 2.30 5.05
N PHE A 149 9.31 3.02 4.74
CA PHE A 149 7.94 2.55 4.94
C PHE A 149 7.00 3.13 3.90
N LEU A 150 5.92 2.38 3.67
CA LEU A 150 4.78 2.80 2.88
C LEU A 150 3.68 3.26 3.83
N LEU A 151 3.16 4.46 3.63
CA LEU A 151 1.92 4.96 4.21
C LEU A 151 0.81 4.89 3.18
N VAL A 152 -0.40 4.59 3.62
CA VAL A 152 -1.60 4.58 2.80
C VAL A 152 -2.72 5.32 3.54
N PHE A 153 -3.29 6.29 2.84
CA PHE A 153 -4.34 7.17 3.38
C PHE A 153 -5.69 6.84 2.75
N ASP A 154 -6.76 6.95 3.53
CA ASP A 154 -8.14 6.62 3.12
C ASP A 154 -8.83 7.71 2.27
N ASP A 155 -8.03 8.38 1.44
CA ASP A 155 -8.45 9.41 0.48
C ASP A 155 -7.44 9.47 -0.69
N GLY A 156 -7.92 9.26 -1.91
CA GLY A 156 -7.09 9.35 -3.11
C GLY A 156 -6.61 10.77 -3.42
N ALA A 157 -7.24 11.81 -2.87
CA ALA A 157 -6.88 13.21 -3.09
C ALA A 157 -5.85 13.74 -2.08
N PHE A 158 -5.42 12.93 -1.11
CA PHE A 158 -4.42 13.30 -0.11
C PHE A 158 -3.18 13.95 -0.74
N SER A 159 -2.52 14.81 0.04
CA SER A 159 -1.15 15.19 -0.23
C SER A 159 -0.41 15.31 1.09
N GLU A 160 0.77 14.75 1.13
CA GLU A 160 1.65 14.77 2.28
C GLU A 160 2.05 16.20 2.71
N ASN A 161 1.98 17.15 1.76
CA ASN A 161 2.22 18.57 2.00
C ASN A 161 1.05 19.29 2.68
N ASN A 162 -0.08 18.62 2.93
CA ASN A 162 -1.28 19.19 3.54
C ASN A 162 -1.53 18.66 4.98
N THR A 163 -0.52 18.04 5.59
CA THR A 163 -0.59 17.62 7.00
C THR A 163 -0.55 18.83 7.95
N PHE A 164 -1.14 18.68 9.14
CA PHE A 164 -1.13 19.73 10.16
C PHE A 164 0.08 19.53 11.07
N LEU A 165 1.12 20.33 10.86
CA LEU A 165 2.41 20.21 11.56
C LEU A 165 2.42 21.09 12.81
N LEU A 166 2.96 20.58 13.93
CA LEU A 166 2.94 21.32 15.20
C LEU A 166 3.74 22.62 15.12
N SER A 167 4.92 22.60 14.50
CA SER A 167 5.75 23.79 14.39
C SER A 167 5.15 24.82 13.44
N ASP A 168 4.45 24.38 12.40
CA ASP A 168 3.72 25.27 11.49
C ASP A 168 2.50 25.90 12.18
N PHE A 169 1.74 25.10 12.93
CA PHE A 169 0.62 25.60 13.72
C PHE A 169 1.09 26.64 14.75
N PHE A 170 2.22 26.41 15.40
CA PHE A 170 2.80 27.38 16.35
C PHE A 170 3.35 28.63 15.66
N ALA A 171 3.95 28.51 14.47
CA ALA A 171 4.40 29.65 13.68
C ALA A 171 3.24 30.57 13.27
N HIS A 172 2.07 29.98 13.01
CA HIS A 172 0.85 30.68 12.59
C HIS A 172 -0.13 30.99 13.74
N THR A 173 0.30 30.82 15.00
CA THR A 173 -0.47 31.22 16.19
C THR A 173 0.15 32.44 16.85
N PRO A 174 -0.61 33.52 17.15
CA PRO A 174 -0.06 34.69 17.82
C PRO A 174 0.64 34.32 19.14
N ARG A 175 1.86 34.81 19.35
CA ARG A 175 2.68 34.46 20.53
C ARG A 175 1.96 34.69 21.87
N HIS A 176 1.14 35.74 21.97
CA HIS A 176 0.36 35.99 23.20
C HIS A 176 -0.73 34.94 23.46
N VAL A 177 -1.26 34.28 22.42
CA VAL A 177 -2.20 33.16 22.55
C VAL A 177 -1.46 31.92 23.04
N LEU A 178 -0.29 31.61 22.48
CA LEU A 178 0.58 30.53 22.98
C LEU A 178 0.99 30.76 24.43
N ALA A 179 1.42 31.97 24.78
CA ALA A 179 1.73 32.37 26.16
C ALA A 179 0.55 32.10 27.10
N LYS A 180 -0.66 32.49 26.69
CA LYS A 180 -1.88 32.24 27.48
C LYS A 180 -2.21 30.75 27.61
N ASN A 181 -2.00 29.97 26.55
CA ASN A 181 -2.30 28.53 26.53
C ASN A 181 -1.35 27.73 27.43
N PHE A 182 -0.05 27.99 27.33
CA PHE A 182 0.99 27.21 28.03
C PHE A 182 1.45 27.84 29.36
N GLY A 183 1.07 29.09 29.63
CA GLY A 183 1.61 29.87 30.75
C GLY A 183 3.07 30.29 30.56
N TRP A 184 3.57 30.29 29.32
CA TRP A 184 4.96 30.64 28.98
C TRP A 184 5.15 32.15 28.83
N THR A 185 6.37 32.63 29.09
CA THR A 185 6.80 33.99 28.76
C THR A 185 7.18 34.10 27.28
N LEU A 186 7.23 35.34 26.75
CA LEU A 186 7.70 35.58 25.37
C LEU A 186 9.16 35.13 25.17
N GLU A 187 10.00 35.28 26.19
CA GLU A 187 11.41 34.86 26.18
C GLU A 187 11.55 33.33 26.06
N GLN A 188 10.70 32.56 26.75
CA GLN A 188 10.67 31.09 26.62
C GLN A 188 10.29 30.62 25.20
N MET A 189 9.73 31.50 24.38
CA MET A 189 9.29 31.21 23.01
C MET A 189 10.20 31.82 21.93
N GLU A 190 11.32 32.44 22.29
CA GLU A 190 12.20 33.16 21.35
C GLU A 190 12.72 32.24 20.23
N ASN A 191 12.94 30.95 20.55
CA ASN A 191 13.47 29.95 19.63
C ASN A 191 12.40 29.06 18.97
N LEU A 192 11.11 29.40 19.08
CA LEU A 192 10.07 28.67 18.37
C LEU A 192 10.29 28.78 16.86
N PRO A 193 10.16 27.67 16.10
CA PRO A 193 10.27 27.71 14.65
C PRO A 193 9.31 28.73 14.01
N GLU A 194 9.75 29.34 12.92
CA GLU A 194 8.93 30.28 12.11
C GLU A 194 8.23 29.59 10.94
N ARG A 195 8.46 28.29 10.74
CA ARG A 195 7.86 27.45 9.70
C ARG A 195 7.89 25.98 10.12
N GLU A 196 7.24 25.12 9.33
CA GLU A 196 7.35 23.66 9.47
C GLU A 196 8.80 23.16 9.50
N LYS A 197 9.04 22.07 10.23
CA LYS A 197 10.27 21.28 10.10
C LYS A 197 10.07 20.09 9.17
N TYR A 198 8.87 19.51 9.16
CA TYR A 198 8.42 18.40 8.34
C TYR A 198 9.21 17.09 8.52
N ILE A 199 10.44 17.02 7.99
CA ILE A 199 11.44 15.99 8.28
C ILE A 199 12.68 16.71 8.78
N PHE A 200 13.22 16.28 9.92
CA PHE A 200 14.44 16.87 10.45
C PHE A 200 15.30 15.84 11.18
N GLN A 201 16.61 16.02 11.09
CA GLN A 201 17.57 15.17 11.80
C GLN A 201 17.44 15.32 13.33
N GLY A 202 17.40 14.17 14.01
CA GLY A 202 17.53 14.04 15.46
C GLY A 202 18.64 13.07 15.84
N ASP A 203 18.75 12.79 17.14
CA ASP A 203 19.55 11.69 17.66
C ASP A 203 18.71 10.40 17.68
N VAL A 204 19.35 9.23 17.62
CA VAL A 204 18.67 7.94 17.82
C VAL A 204 18.06 7.93 19.24
N PRO A 205 16.77 7.59 19.41
CA PRO A 205 16.13 7.68 20.71
C PRO A 205 16.68 6.61 21.67
N PRO A 206 16.55 6.82 23.00
CA PRO A 206 16.95 5.81 23.97
C PRO A 206 16.07 4.55 23.86
N PRO A 207 16.39 3.45 24.57
CA PRO A 207 15.54 2.26 24.60
C PRO A 207 14.08 2.60 24.96
N LEU A 208 13.11 1.93 24.32
CA LEU A 208 11.67 2.24 24.45
C LEU A 208 11.21 2.41 25.89
N GLN A 209 11.68 1.57 26.81
CA GLN A 209 11.30 1.63 28.22
C GLN A 209 11.75 2.91 28.93
N GLN A 210 12.81 3.56 28.47
CA GLN A 210 13.32 4.81 29.02
C GLN A 210 12.62 6.05 28.42
N ASP A 211 12.04 5.89 27.23
CA ASP A 211 11.35 6.96 26.50
C ASP A 211 9.83 6.96 26.74
N ARG A 212 9.32 5.95 27.48
CA ARG A 212 7.90 5.85 27.83
C ARG A 212 7.48 7.04 28.70
N VAL A 213 6.45 7.74 28.22
CA VAL A 213 5.70 8.71 29.03
C VAL A 213 4.55 7.97 29.73
N VAL A 214 4.33 8.23 31.02
CA VAL A 214 3.17 7.67 31.73
C VAL A 214 2.01 8.66 31.60
N SER A 215 0.95 8.28 30.88
CA SER A 215 -0.28 9.07 30.86
C SER A 215 -1.13 8.79 32.11
N PRO A 216 -1.63 9.83 32.82
CA PRO A 216 -2.55 9.63 33.94
C PRO A 216 -3.91 9.07 33.51
N THR A 217 -4.24 9.13 32.22
CA THR A 217 -5.48 8.55 31.66
C THR A 217 -5.29 7.13 31.11
N GLY A 218 -4.07 6.58 31.21
CA GLY A 218 -3.71 5.23 30.78
C GLY A 218 -3.28 5.13 29.32
N ASP A 219 -3.00 3.89 28.89
CA ASP A 219 -2.60 3.57 27.51
C ASP A 219 -3.83 3.42 26.61
N ILE A 220 -3.64 3.56 25.29
CA ILE A 220 -4.72 3.31 24.33
C ILE A 220 -5.25 1.86 24.43
N PRO A 221 -6.58 1.64 24.38
CA PRO A 221 -7.17 0.30 24.59
C PRO A 221 -7.01 -0.63 23.38
N ARG A 222 -6.82 -0.07 22.18
CA ARG A 222 -6.56 -0.83 20.95
C ARG A 222 -5.20 -0.39 20.44
N SER A 223 -4.22 -1.30 20.46
CA SER A 223 -2.88 -1.01 19.96
C SER A 223 -2.94 -0.48 18.52
N PHE A 224 -2.15 0.57 18.23
CA PHE A 224 -1.97 1.10 16.88
C PHE A 224 -0.85 0.39 16.11
N LYS A 225 -0.22 -0.64 16.68
CA LYS A 225 0.79 -1.48 16.03
C LYS A 225 0.29 -2.90 15.85
N HIS A 226 0.67 -3.51 14.74
CA HIS A 226 0.39 -4.92 14.45
C HIS A 226 1.60 -5.61 13.82
N ARG A 227 1.81 -6.89 14.13
CA ARG A 227 2.95 -7.67 13.61
C ARG A 227 2.50 -8.60 12.50
N MET A 228 2.38 -8.07 11.28
CA MET A 228 1.81 -8.82 10.15
C MET A 228 2.62 -10.09 9.85
N LEU A 229 3.94 -10.00 9.74
CA LEU A 229 4.78 -11.17 9.46
C LEU A 229 4.83 -12.22 10.59
N ALA A 230 4.42 -11.86 11.81
CA ALA A 230 4.30 -12.80 12.92
C ALA A 230 3.02 -13.64 12.86
N GLN A 231 2.06 -13.29 12.00
CA GLN A 231 0.88 -14.12 11.75
C GLN A 231 1.30 -15.45 11.11
N THR A 232 0.56 -16.52 11.44
CA THR A 232 0.66 -17.76 10.65
C THR A 232 0.04 -17.51 9.28
N PRO A 233 0.81 -17.61 8.18
CA PRO A 233 0.25 -17.38 6.85
C PRO A 233 -0.71 -18.51 6.46
N GLN A 234 -1.72 -18.15 5.67
CA GLN A 234 -2.46 -19.13 4.89
C GLN A 234 -1.52 -19.63 3.78
N ARG A 235 -1.39 -20.95 3.65
CA ARG A 235 -0.46 -21.57 2.70
C ARG A 235 -1.25 -22.27 1.60
N PHE A 236 -0.87 -21.99 0.37
CA PHE A 236 -1.42 -22.60 -0.83
C PHE A 236 -0.29 -23.17 -1.68
N ARG A 237 -0.63 -23.82 -2.78
CA ARG A 237 0.36 -24.47 -3.65
C ARG A 237 1.32 -23.45 -4.27
N GLY A 238 0.82 -22.30 -4.71
CA GLY A 238 1.61 -21.28 -5.40
C GLY A 238 2.20 -20.22 -4.50
N GLY A 239 1.98 -20.27 -3.17
CA GLY A 239 2.49 -19.23 -2.27
C GLY A 239 1.71 -19.07 -0.97
N THR A 240 1.77 -17.88 -0.38
CA THR A 240 1.19 -17.61 0.94
C THR A 240 0.47 -16.27 1.02
N VAL A 241 -0.49 -16.17 1.95
CA VAL A 241 -1.25 -14.95 2.20
C VAL A 241 -1.37 -14.68 3.70
N ARG A 242 -1.14 -13.43 4.10
CA ARG A 242 -1.43 -12.93 5.46
C ARG A 242 -2.43 -11.80 5.37
N ILE A 243 -3.58 -11.96 6.00
CA ILE A 243 -4.65 -10.95 5.98
C ILE A 243 -4.63 -10.19 7.30
N THR A 244 -4.62 -8.86 7.23
CA THR A 244 -4.79 -7.98 8.37
C THR A 244 -5.98 -7.06 8.14
N ASP A 245 -6.97 -7.13 9.02
CA ASP A 245 -8.15 -6.29 8.98
C ASP A 245 -8.67 -6.05 10.42
N SER A 246 -9.83 -5.40 10.58
CA SER A 246 -10.38 -5.09 11.90
C SER A 246 -10.64 -6.30 12.81
N THR A 247 -10.64 -7.53 12.28
CA THR A 247 -10.86 -8.75 13.08
C THR A 247 -9.62 -9.19 13.86
N ASN A 248 -8.42 -8.83 13.41
CA ASN A 248 -7.15 -9.19 14.05
C ASN A 248 -6.25 -7.97 14.34
N PHE A 249 -6.55 -6.82 13.76
CA PHE A 249 -5.97 -5.53 14.06
C PHE A 249 -7.08 -4.52 14.34
N ALA A 250 -7.66 -4.61 15.55
CA ALA A 250 -8.91 -3.93 15.93
C ALA A 250 -8.91 -2.40 15.85
N ALA A 251 -7.73 -1.77 15.75
CA ALA A 251 -7.62 -0.32 15.49
C ALA A 251 -7.92 0.02 14.01
N SER A 252 -7.60 -0.87 13.07
CA SER A 252 -7.71 -0.62 11.63
C SER A 252 -9.15 -0.81 11.13
N VAL A 253 -9.96 0.22 11.33
CA VAL A 253 -11.41 0.21 11.06
C VAL A 253 -11.80 0.75 9.68
N THR A 254 -10.87 1.36 8.97
CA THR A 254 -11.08 1.93 7.62
C THR A 254 -10.27 1.24 6.54
N THR A 255 -9.28 0.42 6.92
CA THR A 255 -8.34 -0.21 5.99
C THR A 255 -8.18 -1.69 6.30
N ALA A 256 -8.33 -2.53 5.28
CA ALA A 256 -7.93 -3.93 5.31
C ALA A 256 -6.79 -4.15 4.32
N ALA A 257 -5.94 -5.13 4.59
CA ALA A 257 -4.82 -5.45 3.73
C ALA A 257 -4.53 -6.96 3.70
N ALA A 258 -3.96 -7.42 2.59
CA ALA A 258 -3.36 -8.73 2.48
C ALA A 258 -1.94 -8.62 1.94
N LEU A 259 -0.99 -9.29 2.59
CA LEU A 259 0.35 -9.51 2.05
C LEU A 259 0.33 -10.84 1.30
N VAL A 260 0.56 -10.78 0.00
CA VAL A 260 0.54 -11.93 -0.89
C VAL A 260 1.96 -12.20 -1.37
N GLU A 261 2.40 -13.44 -1.20
CA GLU A 261 3.67 -13.95 -1.71
C GLU A 261 3.33 -15.03 -2.75
N VAL A 262 3.74 -14.84 -3.99
CA VAL A 262 3.51 -15.77 -5.11
C VAL A 262 4.86 -16.30 -5.59
N GLU A 263 5.05 -17.60 -5.47
CA GLU A 263 6.26 -18.29 -5.91
C GLU A 263 6.44 -18.20 -7.44
N PRO A 264 7.66 -18.39 -7.97
CA PRO A 264 7.88 -18.44 -9.41
C PRO A 264 6.97 -19.44 -10.12
N GLY A 265 6.27 -18.97 -11.17
CA GLY A 265 5.28 -19.75 -11.91
C GLY A 265 3.93 -19.94 -11.20
N GLY A 266 3.74 -19.35 -10.01
CA GLY A 266 2.46 -19.29 -9.31
C GLY A 266 1.61 -18.10 -9.73
N MET A 267 0.36 -18.08 -9.28
CA MET A 267 -0.58 -17.00 -9.58
C MET A 267 -1.59 -16.78 -8.43
N ARG A 268 -1.84 -15.52 -8.07
CA ARG A 268 -3.04 -15.10 -7.33
C ARG A 268 -4.25 -15.36 -8.20
N GLU A 269 -5.13 -16.28 -7.78
CA GLU A 269 -6.18 -16.86 -8.62
C GLU A 269 -7.15 -15.81 -9.23
N LEU A 270 -7.93 -16.23 -10.23
CA LEU A 270 -9.02 -15.41 -10.76
C LEU A 270 -10.06 -15.12 -9.68
N HIS A 271 -10.25 -13.84 -9.35
CA HIS A 271 -11.16 -13.40 -8.30
C HIS A 271 -11.63 -11.97 -8.52
N TRP A 272 -12.51 -11.49 -7.64
CA TRP A 272 -12.84 -10.08 -7.49
C TRP A 272 -13.19 -9.75 -6.04
N HIS A 273 -13.23 -8.46 -5.73
CA HIS A 273 -13.65 -7.95 -4.42
C HIS A 273 -15.09 -7.42 -4.47
N PRO A 274 -15.99 -7.88 -3.58
CA PRO A 274 -17.41 -7.51 -3.62
C PRO A 274 -17.75 -6.26 -2.79
N THR A 275 -16.77 -5.59 -2.19
CA THR A 275 -17.00 -4.49 -1.24
C THR A 275 -16.47 -3.13 -1.70
N THR A 276 -15.25 -3.07 -2.22
CA THR A 276 -14.57 -1.81 -2.55
C THR A 276 -13.50 -2.03 -3.62
N ASP A 277 -12.84 -0.96 -4.04
CA ASP A 277 -11.67 -1.01 -4.92
C ASP A 277 -10.46 -1.63 -4.20
N GLU A 278 -9.57 -2.25 -4.96
CA GLU A 278 -8.26 -2.71 -4.48
C GLU A 278 -7.18 -1.73 -4.92
N TRP A 279 -6.37 -1.28 -3.98
CA TRP A 279 -5.13 -0.56 -4.23
C TRP A 279 -3.96 -1.48 -3.93
N GLN A 280 -2.96 -1.52 -4.81
CA GLN A 280 -1.86 -2.47 -4.71
C GLN A 280 -0.52 -1.75 -4.55
N TYR A 281 0.40 -2.37 -3.80
CA TYR A 281 1.81 -1.99 -3.83
C TYR A 281 2.71 -3.21 -3.98
N TYR A 282 3.56 -3.17 -5.01
CA TYR A 282 4.49 -4.25 -5.33
C TYR A 282 5.81 -4.03 -4.59
N ILE A 283 6.10 -4.91 -3.62
CA ILE A 283 7.28 -4.83 -2.76
C ILE A 283 8.51 -5.40 -3.49
N SER A 284 8.38 -6.58 -4.11
CA SER A 284 9.47 -7.26 -4.81
C SER A 284 8.97 -8.21 -5.90
N GLY A 285 9.89 -8.64 -6.77
CA GLY A 285 9.59 -9.55 -7.88
C GLY A 285 8.99 -8.83 -9.09
N THR A 286 8.57 -9.62 -10.07
CA THR A 286 7.93 -9.16 -11.31
C THR A 286 6.69 -9.99 -11.59
N GLY A 287 5.61 -9.34 -11.97
CA GLY A 287 4.36 -10.01 -12.29
C GLY A 287 3.55 -9.25 -13.33
N ARG A 288 2.42 -9.83 -13.70
CA ARG A 288 1.41 -9.16 -14.53
C ARG A 288 0.04 -9.36 -13.94
N MET A 289 -0.83 -8.37 -14.12
CA MET A 289 -2.23 -8.43 -13.74
C MET A 289 -3.10 -8.31 -14.98
N GLY A 290 -3.96 -9.29 -15.22
CA GLY A 290 -5.06 -9.15 -16.17
C GLY A 290 -6.31 -8.66 -15.45
N VAL A 291 -6.95 -7.60 -15.97
CA VAL A 291 -8.17 -7.02 -15.39
C VAL A 291 -9.31 -7.07 -16.41
N PHE A 292 -10.48 -7.53 -15.97
CA PHE A 292 -11.74 -7.56 -16.70
C PHE A 292 -12.70 -6.49 -16.15
N ALA A 293 -13.01 -5.51 -16.99
CA ALA A 293 -13.78 -4.30 -16.66
C ALA A 293 -15.24 -4.37 -17.15
N SER A 294 -15.82 -5.58 -17.25
CA SER A 294 -17.12 -5.85 -17.86
C SER A 294 -17.21 -5.50 -19.36
N GLN A 295 -18.33 -5.83 -20.02
CA GLN A 295 -18.60 -5.46 -21.41
C GLN A 295 -17.44 -5.78 -22.39
N ALA A 296 -16.77 -6.93 -22.21
CA ALA A 296 -15.59 -7.30 -23.00
C ALA A 296 -14.45 -6.26 -22.99
N ALA A 297 -14.36 -5.43 -21.95
CA ALA A 297 -13.19 -4.61 -21.70
C ALA A 297 -12.22 -5.39 -20.82
N ALA A 298 -10.99 -5.57 -21.31
CA ALA A 298 -9.93 -6.26 -20.60
C ALA A 298 -8.59 -5.64 -20.94
N ARG A 299 -7.69 -5.54 -19.96
CA ARG A 299 -6.32 -5.07 -20.15
C ARG A 299 -5.37 -5.74 -19.19
N THR A 300 -4.17 -6.03 -19.68
CA THR A 300 -3.06 -6.59 -18.92
C THR A 300 -2.03 -5.51 -18.62
N PHE A 301 -1.51 -5.49 -17.40
CA PHE A 301 -0.49 -4.55 -16.94
C PHE A 301 0.65 -5.31 -16.25
N ASP A 302 1.88 -4.96 -16.57
CA ASP A 302 3.08 -5.49 -15.92
C ASP A 302 3.39 -4.73 -14.63
N PHE A 303 3.93 -5.39 -13.61
CA PHE A 303 4.28 -4.80 -12.32
C PHE A 303 5.62 -5.32 -11.81
N GLN A 304 6.33 -4.46 -11.10
CA GLN A 304 7.58 -4.76 -10.41
C GLN A 304 7.71 -3.93 -9.13
N ALA A 305 8.79 -4.17 -8.38
CA ALA A 305 9.09 -3.45 -7.14
C ALA A 305 8.95 -1.92 -7.28
N GLY A 306 8.18 -1.31 -6.38
CA GLY A 306 7.94 0.13 -6.33
C GLY A 306 6.75 0.62 -7.16
N ASP A 307 6.02 -0.29 -7.82
CA ASP A 307 4.81 0.06 -8.56
C ASP A 307 3.56 0.02 -7.68
N VAL A 308 2.63 0.90 -8.03
CA VAL A 308 1.26 0.96 -7.52
C VAL A 308 0.32 0.40 -8.58
N GLY A 309 -0.55 -0.51 -8.16
CA GLY A 309 -1.65 -1.05 -8.96
C GLY A 309 -3.01 -0.61 -8.44
N TYR A 310 -4.05 -0.74 -9.26
CA TYR A 310 -5.42 -0.47 -8.84
C TYR A 310 -6.41 -1.38 -9.57
N VAL A 311 -7.38 -1.94 -8.86
CA VAL A 311 -8.49 -2.70 -9.43
C VAL A 311 -9.80 -2.09 -8.97
N PRO A 312 -10.59 -1.49 -9.87
CA PRO A 312 -11.89 -0.96 -9.52
C PRO A 312 -12.83 -2.01 -8.94
N PHE A 313 -13.74 -1.58 -8.07
CA PHE A 313 -14.72 -2.41 -7.39
C PHE A 313 -15.38 -3.41 -8.37
N ALA A 314 -15.34 -4.69 -7.97
CA ALA A 314 -15.91 -5.84 -8.67
C ALA A 314 -15.29 -6.16 -10.06
N TYR A 315 -14.18 -5.54 -10.44
CA TYR A 315 -13.47 -5.95 -11.65
C TYR A 315 -12.79 -7.31 -11.39
N GLY A 316 -13.02 -8.26 -12.31
CA GLY A 316 -12.40 -9.58 -12.23
C GLY A 316 -10.93 -9.48 -12.58
N HIS A 317 -10.05 -10.12 -11.83
CA HIS A 317 -8.61 -10.05 -12.08
C HIS A 317 -7.84 -11.26 -11.54
N TYR A 318 -6.59 -11.36 -11.95
CA TYR A 318 -5.58 -12.30 -11.46
C TYR A 318 -4.21 -11.61 -11.44
N ILE A 319 -3.27 -12.08 -10.63
CA ILE A 319 -1.89 -11.56 -10.60
C ILE A 319 -0.93 -12.75 -10.71
N GLU A 320 -0.21 -12.82 -11.81
CA GLU A 320 0.70 -13.93 -12.15
C GLU A 320 2.15 -13.51 -11.91
N ASN A 321 2.94 -14.39 -11.28
CA ASN A 321 4.38 -14.19 -11.19
C ASN A 321 5.05 -14.56 -12.53
N THR A 322 5.63 -13.56 -13.19
CA THR A 322 6.31 -13.71 -14.49
C THR A 322 7.83 -13.80 -14.36
N GLY A 323 8.34 -13.66 -13.13
CA GLY A 323 9.76 -13.71 -12.80
C GLY A 323 10.26 -15.07 -12.34
N ASP A 324 11.53 -15.08 -11.94
CA ASP A 324 12.25 -16.22 -11.36
C ASP A 324 12.42 -16.13 -9.83
N GLU A 325 11.99 -15.03 -9.23
CA GLU A 325 11.98 -14.79 -7.79
C GLU A 325 10.53 -14.63 -7.27
N PRO A 326 10.26 -14.78 -5.96
CA PRO A 326 8.94 -14.53 -5.40
C PRO A 326 8.42 -13.12 -5.68
N LEU A 327 7.18 -13.05 -6.16
CA LEU A 327 6.42 -11.82 -6.30
C LEU A 327 5.73 -11.52 -4.97
N VAL A 328 6.06 -10.39 -4.37
CA VAL A 328 5.53 -9.97 -3.06
C VAL A 328 4.83 -8.63 -3.19
N PHE A 329 3.56 -8.57 -2.82
CA PHE A 329 2.76 -7.36 -2.93
C PHE A 329 1.69 -7.25 -1.83
N LEU A 330 1.23 -6.03 -1.61
CA LEU A 330 0.10 -5.72 -0.74
C LEU A 330 -1.15 -5.49 -1.59
N GLU A 331 -2.25 -6.14 -1.21
CA GLU A 331 -3.62 -5.80 -1.61
C GLU A 331 -4.20 -4.93 -0.48
N MET A 332 -4.77 -3.76 -0.79
CA MET A 332 -5.28 -2.82 0.20
C MET A 332 -6.66 -2.29 -0.16
N PHE A 333 -7.51 -2.15 0.86
CA PHE A 333 -8.93 -1.89 0.69
C PHE A 333 -9.38 -0.81 1.65
N ARG A 334 -10.13 0.18 1.16
CA ARG A 334 -10.82 1.15 2.02
C ARG A 334 -12.09 0.53 2.61
N HIS A 335 -11.90 -0.47 3.47
CA HIS A 335 -12.96 -1.26 4.10
C HIS A 335 -12.43 -1.91 5.40
N PRO A 336 -13.23 -2.07 6.47
CA PRO A 336 -12.78 -2.69 7.72
C PRO A 336 -12.42 -4.18 7.61
N ARG A 337 -12.82 -4.85 6.52
CA ARG A 337 -12.69 -6.30 6.34
C ARG A 337 -12.22 -6.67 4.95
N PHE A 338 -11.34 -7.67 4.87
CA PHE A 338 -10.96 -8.30 3.62
C PHE A 338 -12.05 -9.28 3.16
N GLU A 339 -12.51 -9.13 1.92
CA GLU A 339 -13.52 -10.01 1.32
C GLU A 339 -13.24 -10.18 -0.17
N ASP A 340 -13.18 -11.42 -0.66
CA ASP A 340 -13.01 -11.75 -2.07
C ASP A 340 -13.89 -12.93 -2.48
N ILE A 341 -14.23 -12.98 -3.78
CA ILE A 341 -14.94 -14.09 -4.40
C ILE A 341 -14.01 -14.77 -5.40
N SER A 342 -13.63 -16.01 -5.11
CA SER A 342 -12.85 -16.87 -6.01
C SER A 342 -13.74 -17.41 -7.12
N VAL A 343 -13.29 -17.29 -8.37
CA VAL A 343 -13.99 -17.84 -9.54
C VAL A 343 -14.03 -19.37 -9.42
N MET A 344 -12.92 -20.01 -9.05
CA MET A 344 -12.83 -21.46 -8.92
C MET A 344 -13.79 -21.98 -7.85
N GLN A 345 -13.81 -21.36 -6.68
CA GLN A 345 -14.71 -21.74 -5.59
C GLN A 345 -16.18 -21.46 -5.95
N TRP A 346 -16.48 -20.34 -6.61
CA TRP A 346 -17.83 -20.02 -7.04
C TRP A 346 -18.38 -21.06 -8.03
N MET A 347 -17.57 -21.44 -9.03
CA MET A 347 -17.94 -22.49 -9.99
C MET A 347 -18.19 -23.83 -9.29
N ALA A 348 -17.31 -24.23 -8.36
CA ALA A 348 -17.44 -25.48 -7.59
C ALA A 348 -18.64 -25.51 -6.63
N ASN A 349 -19.22 -24.36 -6.29
CA ASN A 349 -20.39 -24.25 -5.40
C ASN A 349 -21.68 -23.85 -6.14
N THR A 350 -21.65 -23.80 -7.46
CA THR A 350 -22.83 -23.60 -8.32
C THR A 350 -23.23 -24.94 -8.93
N PRO A 351 -24.52 -25.23 -9.22
CA PRO A 351 -24.89 -26.46 -9.90
C PRO A 351 -24.01 -26.70 -11.15
N HIS A 352 -23.25 -27.80 -11.16
CA HIS A 352 -22.18 -27.99 -12.14
C HIS A 352 -22.67 -28.01 -13.60
N GLU A 353 -23.91 -28.48 -13.84
CA GLU A 353 -24.54 -28.43 -15.17
C GLU A 353 -24.70 -26.98 -15.65
N VAL A 354 -25.11 -26.06 -14.76
CA VAL A 354 -25.26 -24.64 -15.10
C VAL A 354 -23.92 -24.05 -15.55
N ILE A 355 -22.84 -24.37 -14.84
CA ILE A 355 -21.50 -23.91 -15.21
C ILE A 355 -21.07 -24.55 -16.53
N ALA A 356 -21.21 -25.87 -16.65
CA ALA A 356 -20.84 -26.64 -17.84
C ALA A 356 -21.51 -26.09 -19.11
N ASP A 357 -22.82 -25.84 -19.05
CA ASP A 357 -23.61 -25.24 -20.12
C ASP A 357 -23.18 -23.79 -20.40
N THR A 358 -22.89 -23.00 -19.35
CA THR A 358 -22.51 -21.58 -19.49
C THR A 358 -21.20 -21.39 -20.25
N ILE A 359 -20.18 -22.20 -19.94
CA ILE A 359 -18.84 -22.07 -20.54
C ILE A 359 -18.54 -23.15 -21.59
N ASN A 360 -19.53 -23.96 -21.95
CA ASN A 360 -19.45 -25.01 -22.97
C ASN A 360 -18.34 -26.04 -22.72
N VAL A 361 -18.26 -26.57 -21.51
CA VAL A 361 -17.32 -27.64 -21.13
C VAL A 361 -18.06 -28.89 -20.68
N GLN A 362 -17.38 -30.04 -20.65
CA GLN A 362 -17.95 -31.23 -20.06
C GLN A 362 -18.14 -31.02 -18.55
N LYS A 363 -19.30 -31.43 -18.01
CA LYS A 363 -19.59 -31.40 -16.56
C LYS A 363 -18.49 -32.04 -15.71
N SER A 364 -17.85 -33.10 -16.21
CA SER A 364 -16.73 -33.78 -15.54
C SER A 364 -15.52 -32.86 -15.25
N ILE A 365 -15.33 -31.80 -16.04
CA ILE A 365 -14.29 -30.79 -15.81
C ILE A 365 -14.66 -29.94 -14.58
N VAL A 366 -15.93 -29.57 -14.45
CA VAL A 366 -16.45 -28.81 -13.29
C VAL A 366 -16.49 -29.69 -12.03
N ASP A 367 -16.84 -30.97 -12.18
CA ASP A 367 -16.86 -31.96 -11.08
C ASP A 367 -15.49 -32.11 -10.40
N GLY A 368 -14.40 -31.83 -11.11
CA GLY A 368 -13.04 -31.91 -10.60
C GLY A 368 -12.54 -30.64 -9.89
N LEU A 369 -13.32 -29.56 -9.85
CA LEU A 369 -12.89 -28.31 -9.23
C LEU A 369 -12.84 -28.43 -7.70
N PRO A 370 -11.82 -27.85 -7.02
CA PRO A 370 -11.78 -27.83 -5.57
C PRO A 370 -12.87 -26.93 -5.00
N ASN A 371 -13.61 -27.43 -4.00
CA ASN A 371 -14.67 -26.67 -3.33
C ASN A 371 -14.13 -25.69 -2.26
N THR A 372 -12.86 -25.81 -1.89
CA THR A 372 -12.14 -24.89 -1.00
C THR A 372 -11.34 -23.88 -1.82
N LYS A 373 -11.47 -22.59 -1.48
CA LYS A 373 -10.73 -21.47 -2.10
C LYS A 373 -9.22 -21.75 -2.18
N GLN A 374 -8.62 -21.50 -3.34
CA GLN A 374 -7.20 -21.68 -3.61
C GLN A 374 -6.59 -20.32 -3.98
N VAL A 375 -6.30 -19.49 -2.98
CA VAL A 375 -5.99 -18.06 -3.19
C VAL A 375 -4.75 -17.85 -4.07
N VAL A 376 -3.72 -18.70 -3.90
CA VAL A 376 -2.51 -18.70 -4.73
C VAL A 376 -2.23 -20.10 -5.27
N ILE A 377 -2.26 -20.28 -6.59
CA ILE A 377 -2.19 -21.59 -7.27
C ILE A 377 -0.87 -21.85 -7.96
#